data_AF-A0A963H5C5-F1
#
_entry.id   AF-A0A963H5C5-F1
#
_cell.length_a   1.000
_cell.length_b   1.000
_cell.length_c   1.000
_cell.angle_alpha   90.00
_cell.angle_beta   90.00
_cell.angle_gamma   90.00
#
_symmetry.space_group_name_H-M   'P 1'
#
loop_
_entity.id
_entity.type
_entity.pdbx_description
1 polymer ?
#
loop_
_entity_poly.entity_id
_entity_poly.type
_entity_poly.pdbx_seq_one_letter_code
_entity_poly.pdbx_strand_id
1 'polypeptide(L)'
;MPIDLDHIQRTMREADCLADSATVDAALGRLANDITNTLRDTNPLVYVVMNGGLIFAGQLLPRLHFPLEVAYLHATRYGHALQGNLL
;
A
#
# COMPACT_ATOMS: atom_id res chain seq x y z
N MET A 1 -13.08 21.71 2.37
CA MET A 1 -13.57 21.85 3.76
C MET A 1 -12.63 21.05 4.63
N PRO A 2 -11.95 21.64 5.63
CA PRO A 2 -11.15 20.87 6.55
C PRO A 2 -12.07 19.85 7.24
N ILE A 3 -11.66 18.59 7.26
CA ILE A 3 -12.38 17.57 8.01
C ILE A 3 -12.08 17.82 9.49
N ASP A 4 -13.11 18.05 10.30
CA ASP A 4 -12.95 18.22 11.75
C ASP A 4 -12.83 16.87 12.48
N LEU A 5 -12.35 16.90 13.72
CA LEU A 5 -12.08 15.70 14.51
C LEU A 5 -13.37 14.90 14.79
N ASP A 6 -14.49 15.59 15.02
CA ASP A 6 -15.77 14.97 15.32
C ASP A 6 -16.28 14.13 14.14
N HIS A 7 -16.08 14.62 12.92
CA HIS A 7 -16.40 13.90 11.70
C HIS A 7 -15.54 12.64 11.53
N ILE A 8 -14.23 12.71 11.80
CA ILE A 8 -13.31 11.56 11.72
C ILE A 8 -13.74 10.48 12.72
N GLN A 9 -13.98 10.87 13.97
CA GLN A 9 -14.40 9.94 15.02
C GLN A 9 -15.75 9.28 14.72
N ARG A 10 -16.71 10.05 14.20
CA ARG A 10 -18.02 9.51 13.80
C ARG A 10 -17.86 8.49 12.69
N THR A 11 -17.11 8.83 11.65
CA THR A 11 -16.84 7.93 10.52
C THR A 11 -16.18 6.63 11.01
N MET A 12 -15.20 6.71 11.90
CA MET A 12 -14.54 5.52 12.45
C MET A 12 -15.49 4.61 13.23
N ARG A 13 -16.47 5.18 13.98
CA ARG A 13 -17.46 4.38 14.72
C ARG A 13 -18.52 3.75 13.84
N GLU A 14 -18.90 4.43 12.76
CA GLU A 14 -20.00 4.02 11.87
C GLU A 14 -19.52 3.20 10.67
N ALA A 15 -18.20 3.10 10.45
CA ALA A 15 -17.65 2.34 9.34
C ALA A 15 -17.86 0.83 9.49
N ASP A 16 -18.26 0.19 8.39
CA ASP A 16 -18.35 -1.26 8.29
C ASP A 16 -16.95 -1.87 8.10
N CYS A 17 -16.63 -2.88 8.91
CA CYS A 17 -15.40 -3.65 8.72
C CYS A 17 -15.57 -4.62 7.53
N LEU A 18 -14.93 -4.31 6.40
CA LEU A 18 -14.93 -5.17 5.21
C LEU A 18 -13.94 -6.34 5.31
N ALA A 19 -12.78 -6.08 5.92
CA ALA A 19 -11.75 -7.07 6.18
C ALA A 19 -11.07 -6.71 7.50
N ASP A 20 -11.06 -7.66 8.44
CA ASP A 20 -10.44 -7.47 9.73
C ASP A 20 -8.90 -7.63 9.67
N SER A 21 -8.23 -7.32 10.78
CA SER A 21 -6.77 -7.40 10.87
C SER A 21 -6.25 -8.80 10.53
N ALA A 22 -6.93 -9.85 11.00
CA ALA A 22 -6.52 -11.23 10.75
C ALA A 22 -6.62 -11.59 9.26
N THR A 23 -7.67 -11.14 8.58
CA THR A 23 -7.86 -11.33 7.14
C THR A 23 -6.78 -10.61 6.35
N VAL A 24 -6.47 -9.36 6.70
CA VAL A 24 -5.40 -8.58 6.06
C VAL A 24 -4.03 -9.22 6.31
N ASP A 25 -3.75 -9.65 7.54
CA ASP A 25 -2.50 -10.32 7.90
C ASP A 25 -2.30 -11.63 7.14
N ALA A 26 -3.34 -12.43 7.01
CA ALA A 26 -3.30 -13.66 6.22
C ALA A 26 -3.05 -13.38 4.73
N ALA A 27 -3.68 -12.32 4.18
CA ALA A 27 -3.46 -11.91 2.79
C ALA A 27 -2.02 -11.44 2.54
N LEU A 28 -1.48 -10.62 3.44
CA LEU A 28 -0.08 -10.18 3.40
C LEU A 28 0.89 -11.36 3.51
N GLY A 29 0.60 -12.36 4.35
CA GLY A 29 1.40 -13.58 4.46
C GLY A 29 1.44 -14.39 3.17
N ARG A 30 0.28 -14.60 2.54
CA ARG A 30 0.20 -15.26 1.22
C ARG A 30 0.99 -14.49 0.16
N LEU A 31 0.79 -13.18 0.07
CA LEU A 31 1.50 -12.34 -0.90
C LEU A 31 3.01 -12.37 -0.69
N ALA A 32 3.50 -12.30 0.55
CA ALA A 32 4.92 -12.38 0.85
C ALA A 32 5.53 -13.72 0.38
N ASN A 33 4.82 -14.82 0.57
CA ASN A 33 5.24 -16.14 0.09
C ASN A 33 5.30 -16.19 -1.44
N ASP A 34 4.28 -15.69 -2.11
CA ASP A 34 4.21 -15.69 -3.58
C ASP A 34 5.32 -14.84 -4.21
N ILE A 35 5.57 -13.65 -3.64
CA ILE A 35 6.68 -12.78 -4.03
C ILE A 35 8.02 -13.48 -3.80
N THR A 36 8.23 -14.06 -2.62
CA THR A 36 9.48 -14.74 -2.25
C THR A 36 9.76 -15.91 -3.20
N ASN A 37 8.75 -16.74 -3.49
CA ASN A 37 8.89 -17.88 -4.40
C ASN A 37 9.31 -17.44 -5.81
N THR A 38 8.92 -16.23 -6.22
CA THR A 38 9.16 -15.72 -7.57
C THR A 38 10.48 -14.94 -7.68
N LEU A 39 10.84 -14.14 -6.67
CA LEU A 39 11.86 -13.10 -6.78
C LEU A 39 13.06 -13.24 -5.84
N ARG A 40 13.09 -14.26 -4.97
CA ARG A 40 14.12 -14.39 -3.92
C ARG A 40 15.58 -14.36 -4.42
N ASP A 41 15.82 -14.80 -5.65
CA ASP A 41 17.16 -14.93 -6.22
C ASP A 41 17.45 -13.84 -7.29
N THR A 42 16.65 -12.76 -7.35
CA THR A 42 16.72 -11.78 -8.45
C THR A 42 17.13 -10.36 -8.05
N ASN A 43 17.36 -10.07 -6.77
CA ASN A 43 17.60 -8.72 -6.25
C ASN A 43 16.62 -7.66 -6.80
N PRO A 44 15.31 -7.79 -6.55
CA PRO A 44 14.32 -6.90 -7.16
C PRO A 44 14.36 -5.49 -6.57
N LEU A 45 13.98 -4.50 -7.39
CA LEU A 45 13.69 -3.14 -6.97
C LEU A 45 12.18 -2.97 -6.71
N VAL A 46 11.82 -2.70 -5.46
CA VAL A 46 10.44 -2.54 -5.00
C VAL A 46 10.09 -1.06 -4.90
N TYR A 47 9.12 -0.62 -5.70
CA TYR A 47 8.60 0.76 -5.64
C TYR A 47 7.31 0.84 -4.82
N VAL A 48 7.31 1.68 -3.79
CA VAL A 48 6.10 2.03 -3.02
C VAL A 48 5.42 3.25 -3.65
N VAL A 49 4.18 3.07 -4.10
CA VAL A 49 3.36 4.16 -4.65
C VAL A 49 2.70 4.93 -3.51
N MET A 50 3.11 6.18 -3.32
CA MET A 50 2.66 7.03 -2.24
C MET A 50 1.35 7.77 -2.57
N ASN A 51 0.51 8.10 -1.58
CA ASN A 51 0.66 7.79 -0.14
C ASN A 51 0.03 6.45 0.27
N GLY A 52 -0.89 5.91 -0.55
CA GLY A 52 -1.69 4.73 -0.18
C GLY A 52 -0.87 3.48 0.08
N GLY A 53 0.29 3.33 -0.55
CA GLY A 53 1.19 2.20 -0.35
C GLY A 53 1.96 2.20 0.97
N LEU A 54 1.99 3.31 1.72
CA LEU A 54 2.87 3.48 2.89
C LEU A 54 2.63 2.40 3.97
N ILE A 55 1.39 2.29 4.45
CA ILE A 55 1.05 1.36 5.53
C ILE A 55 1.17 -0.09 5.06
N PHE A 56 0.72 -0.37 3.84
CA PHE A 56 0.82 -1.70 3.24
C PHE A 56 2.28 -2.16 3.08
N ALA A 57 3.15 -1.31 2.52
CA ALA A 57 4.57 -1.61 2.36
C ALA A 57 5.27 -1.78 3.71
N GLY A 58 4.93 -0.95 4.70
CA GLY A 58 5.45 -1.08 6.07
C GLY A 58 5.11 -2.42 6.73
N GLN A 59 4.01 -3.07 6.34
CA GLN A 59 3.63 -4.39 6.84
C GLN A 59 4.16 -5.54 5.98
N LEU A 60 4.32 -5.33 4.66
CA LEU A 60 4.75 -6.36 3.71
C LEU A 60 6.27 -6.52 3.67
N LEU A 61 7.03 -5.43 3.57
CA LEU A 61 8.49 -5.46 3.41
C LEU A 61 9.20 -6.25 4.52
N PRO A 62 8.81 -6.15 5.81
CA PRO A 62 9.42 -6.98 6.86
C PRO A 62 9.22 -8.49 6.69
N ARG A 63 8.29 -8.92 5.82
CA ARG A 63 8.01 -10.34 5.54
C ARG A 63 8.82 -10.88 4.35
N LEU A 64 9.52 -10.02 3.60
CA LEU A 64 10.32 -10.40 2.43
C LEU A 64 11.77 -10.66 2.83
N HIS A 65 12.06 -11.89 3.26
CA HIS A 65 13.38 -12.29 3.77
C HIS A 65 14.38 -12.68 2.66
N PHE A 66 14.66 -11.77 1.74
CA PHE A 66 15.65 -11.94 0.67
C PHE A 66 16.21 -10.59 0.21
N PRO A 67 17.37 -10.53 -0.46
CA PRO A 67 17.96 -9.28 -0.92
C PRO A 67 17.04 -8.52 -1.88
N LEU A 68 16.79 -7.25 -1.61
CA LEU A 68 15.99 -6.35 -2.44
C LEU A 68 16.40 -4.90 -2.22
N GLU A 69 16.04 -4.03 -3.17
CA GLU A 69 16.15 -2.59 -3.05
C GLU A 69 14.75 -1.96 -2.91
N VAL A 70 14.64 -0.83 -2.21
CA VAL A 70 13.37 -0.14 -2.01
C VAL A 70 13.48 1.31 -2.46
N ALA A 71 12.51 1.74 -3.26
CA ALA A 71 12.31 3.13 -3.66
C ALA A 71 10.82 3.51 -3.53
N TYR A 72 10.51 4.78 -3.72
CA TYR A 72 9.13 5.27 -3.73
C TYR A 72 8.88 6.19 -4.90
N LEU A 73 7.61 6.32 -5.27
CA LEU A 73 7.16 7.29 -6.26
C LEU A 73 5.82 7.90 -5.87
N HIS A 74 5.57 9.10 -6.37
CA HIS A 74 4.26 9.76 -6.28
C HIS A 74 3.58 9.72 -7.64
N ALA A 75 2.56 8.87 -7.77
CA ALA A 75 1.70 8.85 -8.94
C ALA A 75 0.49 9.76 -8.69
N THR A 76 0.22 10.69 -9.61
CA THR A 76 -0.99 11.51 -9.62
C THR A 76 -1.85 11.12 -10.82
N ARG A 77 -3.17 11.32 -10.71
CA ARG A 77 -4.11 11.15 -11.83
C ARG A 77 -4.54 12.52 -12.33
N TYR A 78 -4.75 12.66 -13.65
CA TYR A 78 -5.23 13.91 -14.27
C TYR A 78 -6.74 14.16 -14.05
N GLY A 79 -7.35 13.54 -13.04
CA GLY A 79 -8.79 13.59 -12.81
C GLY A 79 -9.56 12.93 -13.96
N HIS A 80 -10.38 13.72 -14.66
CA HIS A 80 -11.14 13.28 -15.84
C HIS A 80 -10.40 13.53 -17.17
N ALA A 81 -9.22 14.12 -17.16
CA ALA A 81 -8.45 14.37 -18.38
C ALA A 81 -7.76 13.09 -18.87
N LEU A 82 -7.63 12.97 -20.19
CA LEU A 82 -6.99 11.82 -20.85
C LEU A 82 -5.50 12.06 -21.16
N GLN A 83 -5.02 13.28 -20.96
CA GLN A 83 -3.64 13.68 -21.26
C GLN A 83 -3.05 14.43 -20.09
N GLY A 84 -1.76 14.22 -19.88
CA GLY A 84 -0.99 14.99 -18.91
C GLY A 84 -0.65 16.37 -19.43
N ASN A 85 -0.61 17.34 -18.53
CA ASN A 85 -0.02 18.62 -18.82
C ASN A 85 1.50 18.54 -18.66
N LEU A 86 2.22 19.40 -19.36
CA LEU A 86 3.64 19.61 -19.09
C LEU A 86 3.79 20.03 -17.63
N LEU A 87 4.62 19.27 -16.91
CA LEU A 87 5.04 19.51 -15.54
C LEU A 87 5.60 20.93 -15.37
#